data_AF-C8XHR6-F1
#
_entry.id   AF-C8XHR6-F1
#
_cell.length_a   1.000
_cell.length_b   1.000
_cell.length_c   1.000
_cell.angle_alpha   90.00
_cell.angle_beta   90.00
_cell.angle_gamma   90.00
#
_symmetry.space_group_name_H-M   'P 1'
#
loop_
_entity.id
_entity.type
_entity.pdbx_description
1 polymer ?
#
loop_
_entity_poly.entity_id
_entity_poly.type
_entity_poly.pdbx_seq_one_letter_code
_entity_poly.pdbx_strand_id
1 'polypeptide(L)'
;MSTSRTRTAAAAPVAVTSVLVLALLSGCGSSGSTAGTSAAASSSAASVASSSPATRGSASTGGSGSATASSPTVSSPTAASPTAASSGAASAGATAEQEQYCRTSGGQVQTRAPYWNTNGSQNQWLALGGSATMCRFQADDEAKSRIYVDLTTLSSTEPTLAGLAYLSKVPMPASTGGGNPATGYCSKELNGSSTFGGGVSASGGGWVAQQDPDDVVVSLCVFPDGSFIDEWGLAYHSAGEVRGQDLTTVMRYQPSGSLPPVFPSGSAQPTS
;
A
#
# COMPACT_ATOMS: atom_id res chain seq x y z
N MET A 1 -32.16 -43.37 -44.03
CA MET A 1 -33.51 -42.78 -43.87
C MET A 1 -34.22 -43.51 -42.74
N SER A 2 -34.24 -42.93 -41.54
CA SER A 2 -35.32 -43.15 -40.57
C SER A 2 -35.25 -42.08 -39.50
N THR A 3 -36.42 -41.57 -39.15
CA THR A 3 -36.69 -40.26 -38.58
C THR A 3 -36.76 -40.31 -37.05
N SER A 4 -36.46 -39.17 -36.43
CA SER A 4 -36.50 -38.86 -34.99
C SER A 4 -37.77 -39.28 -34.25
N ARG A 5 -37.62 -39.55 -32.93
CA ARG A 5 -38.59 -39.08 -31.91
C ARG A 5 -37.92 -38.89 -30.55
N THR A 6 -38.03 -37.65 -30.09
CA THR A 6 -37.68 -37.08 -28.78
C THR A 6 -38.59 -37.62 -27.68
N ARG A 7 -38.06 -37.85 -26.47
CA ARG A 7 -38.84 -37.79 -25.23
C ARG A 7 -38.03 -37.16 -24.11
N THR A 8 -38.45 -35.96 -23.73
CA THR A 8 -38.12 -35.24 -22.51
C THR A 8 -38.82 -35.91 -21.32
N ALA A 9 -38.14 -36.06 -20.19
CA ALA A 9 -38.79 -36.30 -18.90
C ALA A 9 -38.05 -35.48 -17.82
N ALA A 10 -38.80 -34.67 -17.10
CA ALA A 10 -38.34 -33.83 -16.00
C ALA A 10 -39.02 -34.27 -14.69
N ALA A 11 -38.29 -34.03 -13.60
CA ALA A 11 -38.70 -33.85 -12.20
C ALA A 11 -39.03 -35.08 -11.33
N ALA A 12 -38.28 -35.23 -10.23
CA ALA A 12 -38.78 -35.03 -8.86
C ALA A 12 -37.61 -34.88 -7.85
N PRO A 13 -37.69 -33.98 -6.86
CA PRO A 13 -36.69 -33.82 -5.80
C PRO A 13 -36.94 -34.77 -4.62
N VAL A 14 -35.86 -35.30 -4.04
CA VAL A 14 -35.89 -36.14 -2.83
C VAL A 14 -35.96 -35.23 -1.60
N ALA A 15 -37.05 -35.37 -0.84
CA ALA A 15 -37.23 -34.76 0.47
C ALA A 15 -36.33 -35.44 1.51
N VAL A 16 -35.52 -34.67 2.25
CA VAL A 16 -34.82 -35.15 3.44
C VAL A 16 -35.58 -34.64 4.66
N THR A 17 -36.08 -35.60 5.43
CA THR A 17 -36.95 -35.44 6.59
C THR A 17 -36.15 -34.96 7.80
N SER A 18 -36.51 -33.79 8.33
CA SER A 18 -36.01 -33.28 9.61
C SER A 18 -36.60 -34.09 10.77
N VAL A 19 -35.74 -34.65 11.63
CA VAL A 19 -36.15 -35.20 12.93
C VAL A 19 -36.01 -34.12 13.98
N LEU A 20 -37.14 -33.70 14.52
CA LEU A 20 -37.32 -32.73 15.59
C LEU A 20 -37.15 -33.46 16.93
N VAL A 21 -36.10 -33.14 17.71
CA VAL A 21 -36.01 -33.53 19.12
C VAL A 21 -36.44 -32.34 19.98
N LEU A 22 -37.61 -32.48 20.60
CA LEU A 22 -38.15 -31.56 21.61
C LEU A 22 -37.46 -31.83 22.96
N ALA A 23 -36.80 -30.82 23.52
CA ALA A 23 -36.48 -30.77 24.95
C ALA A 23 -37.04 -29.45 25.51
N LEU A 24 -38.03 -29.56 26.40
CA LEU A 24 -38.71 -28.45 27.06
C LEU A 24 -38.15 -28.22 28.47
N LEU A 25 -37.69 -26.98 28.68
CA LEU A 25 -37.91 -26.06 29.82
C LEU A 25 -37.32 -26.35 31.21
N SER A 26 -36.43 -25.43 31.64
CA SER A 26 -36.50 -24.56 32.85
C SER A 26 -35.11 -23.90 33.03
N GLY A 27 -34.84 -22.60 33.17
CA GLY A 27 -35.63 -21.39 33.41
C GLY A 27 -34.91 -20.51 34.45
N CYS A 28 -34.14 -19.49 34.02
CA CYS A 28 -33.79 -18.21 34.70
C CYS A 28 -32.78 -17.48 33.78
N GLY A 29 -33.07 -16.38 33.07
CA GLY A 29 -33.48 -15.06 33.56
C GLY A 29 -32.24 -14.19 33.85
N SER A 30 -31.64 -13.51 32.87
CA SER A 30 -31.76 -12.04 32.75
C SER A 30 -31.30 -11.52 31.38
N SER A 31 -32.08 -10.57 30.89
CA SER A 31 -32.10 -9.98 29.55
C SER A 31 -30.95 -9.00 29.26
N GLY A 32 -30.58 -8.88 27.98
CA GLY A 32 -29.72 -7.83 27.47
C GLY A 32 -29.41 -7.99 25.99
N SER A 33 -30.44 -7.88 25.13
CA SER A 33 -30.28 -7.79 23.67
C SER A 33 -29.57 -6.48 23.31
N THR A 34 -28.56 -6.52 22.42
CA THR A 34 -28.70 -6.10 21.01
C THR A 34 -27.35 -6.12 20.28
N ALA A 35 -27.38 -6.74 19.09
CA ALA A 35 -26.73 -6.34 17.85
C ALA A 35 -25.21 -6.13 17.84
N GLY A 36 -24.52 -7.09 17.22
CA GLY A 36 -23.23 -6.84 16.58
C GLY A 36 -23.35 -5.77 15.50
N THR A 37 -22.37 -4.88 15.49
CA THR A 37 -22.00 -4.07 14.34
C THR A 37 -20.48 -4.01 14.34
N SER A 38 -19.87 -4.73 13.40
CA SER A 38 -18.47 -4.55 13.02
C SER A 38 -18.37 -3.18 12.37
N ALA A 39 -18.06 -2.16 13.17
CA ALA A 39 -17.89 -0.80 12.69
C ALA A 39 -16.54 -0.70 11.95
N ALA A 40 -16.60 -0.46 10.64
CA ALA A 40 -15.53 0.13 9.87
C ALA A 40 -15.15 1.46 10.53
N ALA A 41 -13.93 1.55 11.07
CA ALA A 41 -13.43 2.74 11.73
C ALA A 41 -12.91 3.76 10.69
N SER A 42 -13.82 4.40 9.96
CA SER A 42 -13.53 5.64 9.23
C SER A 42 -13.69 6.80 10.19
N SER A 43 -12.60 7.25 10.82
CA SER A 43 -12.63 8.38 11.74
C SER A 43 -12.56 9.70 10.99
N SER A 44 -13.71 10.36 10.85
CA SER A 44 -13.81 11.76 10.42
C SER A 44 -13.48 12.67 11.60
N ALA A 45 -12.41 13.47 11.49
CA ALA A 45 -12.08 14.48 12.48
C ALA A 45 -12.82 15.80 12.18
N ALA A 46 -13.54 16.28 13.20
CA ALA A 46 -14.35 17.48 13.20
C ALA A 46 -13.51 18.77 13.21
N SER A 47 -14.09 19.80 12.60
CA SER A 47 -13.59 21.16 12.47
C SER A 47 -13.46 21.88 13.82
N VAL A 48 -12.32 22.55 14.05
CA VAL A 48 -12.24 23.71 14.95
C VAL A 48 -11.52 24.85 14.22
N ALA A 49 -12.25 25.96 14.07
CA ALA A 49 -11.77 27.20 13.48
C ALA A 49 -10.90 27.97 14.49
N SER A 50 -9.85 28.65 14.01
CA SER A 50 -9.19 29.75 14.71
C SER A 50 -8.48 30.68 13.73
N SER A 51 -8.60 31.98 13.99
CA SER A 51 -8.44 33.10 13.07
C SER A 51 -7.07 33.81 13.18
N SER A 52 -6.48 34.16 12.02
CA SER A 52 -5.65 35.36 11.69
C SER A 52 -4.37 35.70 12.53
N PRO A 53 -3.44 36.60 12.10
CA PRO A 53 -3.47 37.55 10.98
C PRO A 53 -2.19 37.64 10.09
N ALA A 54 -2.30 38.51 9.08
CA ALA A 54 -1.30 38.91 8.09
C ALA A 54 -0.18 39.81 8.62
N THR A 55 0.98 39.80 7.94
CA THR A 55 1.97 40.88 8.00
C THR A 55 2.48 41.27 6.60
N ARG A 56 2.51 42.59 6.40
CA ARG A 56 2.95 43.34 5.21
C ARG A 56 4.48 43.50 5.16
N GLY A 57 4.98 43.83 3.98
CA GLY A 57 6.19 44.64 3.77
C GLY A 57 7.03 44.10 2.61
N SER A 58 7.66 44.89 1.74
CA SER A 58 7.59 46.29 1.35
C SER A 58 8.44 46.39 0.06
N ALA A 59 8.09 47.31 -0.82
CA ALA A 59 8.74 47.53 -2.12
C ALA A 59 10.07 48.29 -2.04
N SER A 60 10.88 48.18 -3.09
CA SER A 60 11.83 49.22 -3.56
C SER A 60 12.17 48.93 -5.04
N THR A 61 11.56 49.58 -6.03
CA THR A 61 11.98 50.82 -6.73
C THR A 61 13.44 50.85 -7.24
N GLY A 62 13.56 50.98 -8.57
CA GLY A 62 14.45 51.98 -9.19
C GLY A 62 15.53 51.44 -10.13
N GLY A 63 15.54 51.94 -11.38
CA GLY A 63 16.77 51.96 -12.19
C GLY A 63 16.57 51.84 -13.70
N SER A 64 16.10 52.91 -14.36
CA SER A 64 16.18 53.09 -15.81
C SER A 64 17.61 53.41 -16.24
N GLY A 65 18.05 52.85 -17.37
CA GLY A 65 19.28 53.24 -18.06
C GLY A 65 19.28 52.76 -19.51
N SER A 66 18.88 53.64 -20.42
CA SER A 66 19.02 53.45 -21.87
C SER A 66 20.43 53.81 -22.31
N ALA A 67 21.07 52.97 -23.12
CA ALA A 67 22.20 53.35 -23.96
C ALA A 67 22.16 52.62 -25.30
N THR A 68 22.58 53.35 -26.31
CA THR A 68 22.41 53.23 -27.76
C THR A 68 23.20 52.11 -28.44
N ALA A 69 22.69 51.76 -29.63
CA ALA A 69 23.12 50.71 -30.54
C ALA A 69 24.58 50.79 -31.04
N SER A 70 25.13 49.61 -31.38
CA SER A 70 26.01 49.38 -32.54
C SER A 70 26.11 47.88 -32.82
N SER A 71 25.70 47.46 -34.02
CA SER A 71 25.84 46.09 -34.52
C SER A 71 27.29 45.77 -34.84
N PRO A 72 27.73 44.54 -34.57
CA PRO A 72 28.46 43.78 -35.59
C PRO A 72 27.79 42.43 -35.86
N THR A 73 27.71 42.11 -37.14
CA THR A 73 27.44 40.75 -37.66
C THR A 73 28.50 39.78 -37.13
N VAL A 74 28.08 38.82 -36.31
CA VAL A 74 28.90 37.67 -35.92
C VAL A 74 28.11 36.40 -36.17
N SER A 75 28.71 35.54 -36.97
CA SER A 75 28.26 34.23 -37.41
C SER A 75 27.72 33.36 -36.26
N SER A 76 26.58 32.71 -36.48
CA SER A 76 26.00 31.70 -35.61
C SER A 76 26.98 30.54 -35.37
N PRO A 77 27.43 30.27 -34.13
CA PRO A 77 27.84 28.91 -33.79
C PRO A 77 26.56 28.08 -33.62
N THR A 78 26.49 26.96 -34.31
CA THR A 78 25.52 25.89 -34.03
C THR A 78 25.63 25.54 -32.56
N ALA A 79 24.66 25.96 -31.75
CA ALA A 79 24.57 25.56 -30.36
C ALA A 79 24.30 24.05 -30.35
N ALA A 80 25.34 23.28 -30.02
CA ALA A 80 25.15 21.90 -29.60
C ALA A 80 24.25 21.95 -28.36
N SER A 81 23.04 21.38 -28.50
CA SER A 81 22.12 21.23 -27.37
C SER A 81 22.88 20.56 -26.23
N PRO A 82 22.88 21.12 -25.00
CA PRO A 82 23.33 20.37 -23.86
C PRO A 82 22.41 19.16 -23.76
N THR A 83 22.97 17.97 -23.97
CA THR A 83 22.31 16.72 -23.55
C THR A 83 22.04 16.90 -22.07
N ALA A 84 20.77 17.13 -21.73
CA ALA A 84 20.34 17.16 -20.35
C ALA A 84 20.81 15.86 -19.72
N ALA A 85 21.74 15.96 -18.77
CA ALA A 85 22.04 14.88 -17.86
C ALA A 85 20.71 14.54 -17.17
N SER A 86 20.13 13.40 -17.54
CA SER A 86 19.02 12.81 -16.82
C SER A 86 19.55 12.42 -15.44
N SER A 87 19.39 13.34 -14.50
CA SER A 87 19.60 13.11 -13.07
C SER A 87 18.29 13.42 -12.37
N GLY A 88 17.27 12.64 -12.72
CA GLY A 88 16.12 12.38 -11.87
C GLY A 88 16.13 10.89 -11.62
N ALA A 89 16.19 10.47 -10.35
CA ALA A 89 15.94 9.10 -9.96
C ALA A 89 14.50 8.75 -10.34
N ALA A 90 14.31 8.34 -11.58
CA ALA A 90 13.19 7.52 -11.96
C ALA A 90 13.36 6.23 -11.15
N SER A 91 12.35 5.83 -10.39
CA SER A 91 12.11 4.41 -10.13
C SER A 91 12.33 3.73 -11.47
N ALA A 92 13.34 2.85 -11.57
CA ALA A 92 13.57 2.09 -12.79
C ALA A 92 12.21 1.51 -13.20
N GLY A 93 11.65 2.02 -14.30
CA GLY A 93 10.26 1.77 -14.65
C GLY A 93 10.03 0.27 -14.71
N ALA A 94 8.96 -0.21 -14.08
CA ALA A 94 8.64 -1.62 -14.11
C ALA A 94 8.65 -2.11 -15.57
N THR A 95 9.32 -3.24 -15.82
CA THR A 95 9.38 -3.80 -17.17
C THR A 95 8.10 -4.57 -17.49
N ALA A 96 7.80 -4.74 -18.77
CA ALA A 96 6.65 -5.52 -19.22
C ALA A 96 6.70 -6.96 -18.70
N GLU A 97 7.89 -7.54 -18.54
CA GLU A 97 8.10 -8.87 -17.99
C GLU A 97 7.72 -8.94 -16.51
N GLN A 98 8.05 -7.92 -15.72
CA GLN A 98 7.71 -7.88 -14.30
C GLN A 98 6.19 -7.71 -14.09
N GLU A 99 5.56 -6.86 -14.91
CA GLU A 99 4.10 -6.74 -14.94
C GLU A 99 3.43 -8.05 -15.33
N GLN A 100 3.95 -8.72 -16.35
CA GLN A 100 3.43 -10.01 -16.78
C GLN A 100 3.59 -11.05 -15.68
N TYR A 101 4.73 -11.06 -14.98
CA TYR A 101 4.95 -11.97 -13.86
C TYR A 101 3.94 -11.74 -12.73
N CYS A 102 3.62 -10.50 -12.40
CA CYS A 102 2.54 -10.18 -11.45
C CYS A 102 1.21 -10.81 -11.90
N ARG A 103 0.80 -10.60 -13.15
CA ARG A 103 -0.46 -11.15 -13.68
C ARG A 103 -0.49 -12.67 -13.67
N THR A 104 0.58 -13.33 -14.13
CA THR A 104 0.66 -14.80 -14.16
C THR A 104 0.75 -15.42 -12.77
N SER A 105 1.23 -14.67 -11.78
CA SER A 105 1.26 -15.11 -10.38
C SER A 105 -0.09 -14.91 -9.67
N GLY A 106 -1.13 -14.46 -10.39
CA GLY A 106 -2.47 -14.23 -9.85
C GLY A 106 -2.72 -12.83 -9.31
N GLY A 107 -1.77 -11.91 -9.51
CA GLY A 107 -1.87 -10.52 -9.06
C GLY A 107 -2.44 -9.58 -10.12
N GLN A 108 -2.66 -8.34 -9.69
CA GLN A 108 -3.14 -7.24 -10.53
C GLN A 108 -2.13 -6.10 -10.48
N VAL A 109 -1.67 -5.66 -11.65
CA VAL A 109 -0.75 -4.51 -11.73
C VAL A 109 -1.51 -3.24 -11.36
N GLN A 110 -0.94 -2.47 -10.43
CA GLN A 110 -1.47 -1.19 -9.96
C GLN A 110 -0.41 -0.11 -10.13
N THR A 111 -0.84 1.09 -10.50
CA THR A 111 0.02 2.28 -10.50
C THR A 111 -0.57 3.29 -9.54
N ARG A 112 0.25 3.78 -8.62
CA ARG A 112 -0.16 4.72 -7.57
C ARG A 112 0.79 5.89 -7.47
N ALA A 113 0.25 7.05 -7.13
CA ALA A 113 1.03 8.26 -6.90
C ALA A 113 1.10 8.57 -5.40
N PRO A 114 2.23 9.07 -4.88
CA PRO A 114 2.33 9.46 -3.48
C PRO A 114 1.54 10.74 -3.20
N TYR A 115 0.78 10.78 -2.10
CA TYR A 115 0.09 11.98 -1.62
C TYR A 115 0.42 12.24 -0.15
N TRP A 116 0.64 13.50 0.17
CA TRP A 116 0.71 14.00 1.54
C TRP A 116 -0.69 14.37 2.07
N ASN A 117 -0.86 14.32 3.38
CA ASN A 117 -2.09 14.72 4.09
C ASN A 117 -3.31 13.83 3.80
N THR A 118 -3.11 12.52 3.61
CA THR A 118 -4.19 11.58 3.28
C THR A 118 -5.18 11.33 4.44
N ASN A 119 -4.83 11.73 5.67
CA ASN A 119 -5.77 11.73 6.81
C ASN A 119 -6.73 12.93 6.79
N GLY A 120 -6.42 13.97 6.01
CA GLY A 120 -7.29 15.13 5.81
C GLY A 120 -8.38 14.88 4.77
N SER A 121 -9.22 15.88 4.53
CA SER A 121 -10.20 15.81 3.45
C SER A 121 -9.51 15.74 2.07
N GLN A 122 -10.10 15.02 1.12
CA GLN A 122 -9.45 14.74 -0.18
C GLN A 122 -9.05 15.99 -0.98
N ASN A 123 -9.78 17.09 -0.82
CA ASN A 123 -9.44 18.39 -1.44
C ASN A 123 -8.21 19.08 -0.80
N GLN A 124 -7.71 18.57 0.33
CA GLN A 124 -6.48 19.01 1.00
C GLN A 124 -5.32 18.04 0.79
N TRP A 125 -5.51 16.97 0.02
CA TRP A 125 -4.43 16.06 -0.31
C TRP A 125 -3.47 16.74 -1.27
N LEU A 126 -2.18 16.66 -0.97
CA LEU A 126 -1.13 17.22 -1.80
C LEU A 126 -0.47 16.09 -2.59
N ALA A 127 -0.66 16.05 -3.91
CA ALA A 127 0.05 15.13 -4.78
C ALA A 127 1.55 15.42 -4.73
N LEU A 128 2.34 14.39 -4.45
CA LEU A 128 3.79 14.43 -4.53
C LEU A 128 4.24 13.91 -5.90
N GLY A 129 5.47 14.25 -6.29
CA GLY A 129 6.01 13.84 -7.59
C GLY A 129 6.25 12.33 -7.68
N GLY A 130 6.05 11.78 -8.88
CA GLY A 130 6.35 10.40 -9.22
C GLY A 130 5.17 9.45 -9.14
N SER A 131 5.44 8.18 -9.44
CA SER A 131 4.51 7.07 -9.29
C SER A 131 5.28 5.78 -9.02
N ALA A 132 4.59 4.80 -8.46
CA ALA A 132 5.08 3.46 -8.27
C ALA A 132 4.13 2.46 -8.92
N THR A 133 4.69 1.51 -9.65
CA THR A 133 3.97 0.35 -10.16
C THR A 133 4.23 -0.84 -9.24
N MET A 134 3.17 -1.54 -8.87
CA MET A 134 3.19 -2.59 -7.87
C MET A 134 2.22 -3.72 -8.22
N CYS A 135 2.43 -4.89 -7.65
CA CYS A 135 1.51 -6.02 -7.74
C CYS A 135 0.57 -6.01 -6.55
N ARG A 136 -0.74 -6.00 -6.82
CA ARG A 136 -1.80 -6.25 -5.83
C ARG A 136 -2.18 -7.72 -5.88
N PHE A 137 -2.09 -8.40 -4.74
CA PHE A 137 -2.75 -9.68 -4.55
C PHE A 137 -3.96 -9.47 -3.65
N GLN A 138 -5.11 -9.99 -4.08
CA GLN A 138 -6.36 -9.92 -3.33
C GLN A 138 -6.84 -11.35 -3.06
N ALA A 139 -7.11 -11.65 -1.80
CA ALA A 139 -7.70 -12.92 -1.40
C ALA A 139 -9.17 -12.98 -1.82
N ASP A 140 -9.66 -14.18 -2.08
CA ASP A 140 -11.09 -14.44 -2.29
C ASP A 140 -11.84 -14.69 -0.96
N ASP A 141 -11.34 -14.15 0.14
CA ASP A 141 -12.00 -14.21 1.45
C ASP A 141 -13.15 -13.18 1.56
N GLU A 142 -13.91 -13.23 2.66
CA GLU A 142 -14.98 -12.27 2.93
C GLU A 142 -14.45 -10.85 3.15
N ALA A 143 -13.26 -10.73 3.74
CA ALA A 143 -12.60 -9.45 4.00
C ALA A 143 -12.02 -8.80 2.73
N LYS A 144 -11.95 -9.56 1.62
CA LYS A 144 -11.21 -9.25 0.40
C LYS A 144 -9.82 -8.70 0.75
N SER A 145 -9.10 -9.39 1.63
CA SER A 145 -7.81 -8.93 2.13
C SER A 145 -6.80 -8.73 0.99
N ARG A 146 -5.94 -7.73 1.12
CA ARG A 146 -5.00 -7.32 0.06
C ARG A 146 -3.59 -7.16 0.63
N ILE A 147 -2.61 -7.43 -0.24
CA ILE A 147 -1.21 -7.09 -0.04
C ILE A 147 -0.64 -6.51 -1.34
N TYR A 148 0.24 -5.53 -1.19
CA TYR A 148 0.91 -4.85 -2.30
C TYR A 148 2.41 -5.06 -2.17
N VAL A 149 3.09 -5.33 -3.28
CA VAL A 149 4.55 -5.48 -3.33
C VAL A 149 5.07 -4.88 -4.63
N ASP A 150 6.24 -4.25 -4.60
CA ASP A 150 6.86 -3.74 -5.82
C ASP A 150 7.19 -4.87 -6.81
N LEU A 151 7.14 -4.54 -8.10
CA LEU A 151 7.32 -5.54 -9.16
C LEU A 151 8.75 -6.09 -9.21
N THR A 152 9.75 -5.33 -8.77
CA THR A 152 11.14 -5.77 -8.71
C THR A 152 11.33 -6.81 -7.62
N THR A 153 10.85 -6.58 -6.39
CA THR A 153 10.87 -7.56 -5.30
C THR A 153 10.18 -8.86 -5.68
N LEU A 154 9.00 -8.78 -6.31
CA LEU A 154 8.26 -9.97 -6.71
C LEU A 154 9.02 -10.82 -7.74
N SER A 155 9.68 -10.16 -8.69
CA SER A 155 10.28 -10.81 -9.87
C SER A 155 11.80 -11.05 -9.77
N SER A 156 12.46 -10.53 -8.74
CA SER A 156 13.90 -10.64 -8.53
C SER A 156 14.29 -12.05 -8.06
N THR A 157 15.38 -12.58 -8.61
CA THR A 157 16.06 -13.80 -8.10
C THR A 157 17.15 -13.47 -7.08
N GLU A 158 17.37 -12.19 -6.80
CA GLU A 158 18.27 -11.67 -5.77
C GLU A 158 17.46 -11.07 -4.62
N PRO A 159 17.99 -11.06 -3.38
CA PRO A 159 17.27 -10.51 -2.25
C PRO A 159 17.06 -8.99 -2.40
N THR A 160 15.84 -8.53 -2.15
CA THR A 160 15.53 -7.12 -1.86
C THR A 160 15.24 -6.96 -0.37
N LEU A 161 15.36 -5.76 0.17
CA LEU A 161 15.03 -5.52 1.58
C LEU A 161 13.56 -5.79 1.87
N ALA A 162 12.63 -5.44 0.97
CA ALA A 162 11.21 -5.77 1.12
C ALA A 162 10.95 -7.29 1.11
N GLY A 163 11.60 -8.03 0.20
CA GLY A 163 11.49 -9.49 0.15
C GLY A 163 12.04 -10.15 1.41
N LEU A 164 13.22 -9.71 1.87
CA LEU A 164 13.81 -10.18 3.12
C LEU A 164 12.94 -9.83 4.33
N ALA A 165 12.31 -8.65 4.36
CA ALA A 165 11.43 -8.25 5.46
C ALA A 165 10.22 -9.18 5.58
N TYR A 166 9.62 -9.54 4.44
CA TYR A 166 8.53 -10.51 4.42
C TYR A 166 8.99 -11.91 4.86
N LEU A 167 10.08 -12.41 4.27
CA LEU A 167 10.60 -13.77 4.52
C LEU A 167 11.13 -13.96 5.95
N SER A 168 11.72 -12.92 6.54
CA SER A 168 12.32 -13.00 7.88
C SER A 168 11.30 -13.05 9.01
N LYS A 169 10.06 -12.57 8.76
CA LYS A 169 8.96 -12.62 9.71
C LYS A 169 9.36 -12.08 11.09
N VAL A 170 10.10 -10.96 11.09
CA VAL A 170 10.56 -10.30 12.31
C VAL A 170 9.36 -10.06 13.22
N PRO A 171 9.40 -10.46 14.51
CA PRO A 171 8.27 -10.25 15.40
C PRO A 171 7.95 -8.76 15.54
N MET A 172 6.68 -8.40 15.35
CA MET A 172 6.21 -7.07 15.69
C MET A 172 6.06 -6.96 17.21
N PRO A 173 6.68 -5.96 17.86
CA PRO A 173 6.50 -5.75 19.30
C PRO A 173 5.06 -5.36 19.60
N ALA A 174 4.61 -5.64 20.83
CA ALA A 174 3.31 -5.19 21.30
C ALA A 174 3.17 -3.66 21.14
N SER A 175 2.04 -3.23 20.57
CA SER A 175 1.76 -1.80 20.45
C SER A 175 1.62 -1.18 21.83
N THR A 176 2.34 -0.09 22.07
CA THR A 176 2.25 0.70 23.30
C THR A 176 1.15 1.78 23.22
N GLY A 177 0.33 1.74 22.17
CA GLY A 177 -0.68 2.75 21.87
C GLY A 177 -0.12 3.98 21.14
N GLY A 178 -1.01 4.73 20.48
CA GLY A 178 -0.67 5.89 19.65
C GLY A 178 -0.25 5.52 18.22
N GLY A 179 -0.63 6.37 17.25
CA GLY A 179 -0.27 6.22 15.84
C GLY A 179 -0.74 4.91 15.17
N ASN A 180 -0.33 4.73 13.92
CA ASN A 180 -0.48 3.45 13.21
C ASN A 180 0.64 2.49 13.65
N PRO A 181 0.33 1.34 14.24
CA PRO A 181 1.35 0.42 14.74
C PRO A 181 2.17 -0.23 13.62
N ALA A 182 1.59 -0.45 12.42
CA ALA A 182 2.33 -0.95 11.27
C ALA A 182 3.41 0.04 10.80
N THR A 183 3.15 1.35 10.92
CA THR A 183 4.15 2.39 10.66
C THR A 183 5.31 2.33 11.65
N GLY A 184 5.00 2.12 12.93
CA GLY A 184 6.02 1.90 13.96
C GLY A 184 6.85 0.65 13.69
N TYR A 185 6.21 -0.45 13.31
CA TYR A 185 6.88 -1.70 12.97
C TYR A 185 7.81 -1.55 11.76
N CYS A 186 7.32 -0.97 10.66
CA CYS A 186 8.12 -0.69 9.47
C CYS A 186 9.38 0.13 9.80
N SER A 187 9.24 1.19 10.59
CA SER A 187 10.34 2.11 10.89
C SER A 187 11.32 1.60 11.93
N LYS A 188 10.85 0.95 13.00
CA LYS A 188 11.69 0.59 14.16
C LYS A 188 12.29 -0.80 14.07
N GLU A 189 11.56 -1.76 13.50
CA GLU A 189 11.99 -3.16 13.47
C GLU A 189 12.60 -3.53 12.12
N LEU A 190 12.11 -2.91 11.04
CA LEU A 190 12.51 -3.25 9.68
C LEU A 190 13.42 -2.21 9.03
N ASN A 191 13.76 -1.12 9.71
CA ASN A 191 14.56 -0.01 9.18
C ASN A 191 14.03 0.57 7.85
N GLY A 192 12.71 0.45 7.61
CA GLY A 192 12.02 1.05 6.48
C GLY A 192 11.39 2.39 6.83
N SER A 193 10.57 2.92 5.93
CA SER A 193 9.69 4.05 6.20
C SER A 193 8.37 3.89 5.48
N SER A 194 7.26 4.15 6.17
CA SER A 194 5.92 4.23 5.58
C SER A 194 5.28 5.60 5.72
N THR A 195 6.02 6.57 6.25
CA THR A 195 5.63 7.96 6.29
C THR A 195 6.41 8.76 5.26
N PHE A 196 5.75 9.72 4.64
CA PHE A 196 6.45 10.79 3.95
C PHE A 196 6.97 11.77 5.01
N GLY A 197 8.18 12.30 4.83
CA GLY A 197 8.78 13.29 5.75
C GLY A 197 9.40 12.69 7.03
N GLY A 198 9.77 13.59 7.97
CA GLY A 198 10.44 13.22 9.21
C GLY A 198 9.47 12.82 10.32
N GLY A 199 9.15 11.52 10.43
CA GLY A 199 8.42 10.92 11.54
C GLY A 199 6.91 10.72 11.33
N VAL A 200 6.26 10.13 12.34
CA VAL A 200 4.80 9.89 12.35
C VAL A 200 4.06 11.22 12.46
N SER A 201 3.57 11.72 11.32
CA SER A 201 2.80 12.96 11.23
C SER A 201 1.29 12.70 11.36
N ALA A 202 0.58 13.61 12.04
CA ALA A 202 -0.89 13.59 12.08
C ALA A 202 -1.53 13.71 10.70
N SER A 203 -0.85 14.37 9.75
CA SER A 203 -1.31 14.51 8.37
C SER A 203 -1.37 13.17 7.63
N GLY A 204 -0.55 12.18 8.04
CA GLY A 204 -0.39 10.94 7.29
C GLY A 204 0.22 11.16 5.90
N GLY A 205 0.14 10.12 5.09
CA GLY A 205 0.57 10.08 3.70
C GLY A 205 0.37 8.68 3.17
N GLY A 206 0.25 8.53 1.85
CA GLY A 206 0.10 7.22 1.26
C GLY A 206 0.18 7.22 -0.26
N TRP A 207 0.14 6.03 -0.81
CA TRP A 207 0.15 5.75 -2.23
C TRP A 207 -1.28 5.62 -2.72
N VAL A 208 -1.67 6.53 -3.61
CA VAL A 208 -3.06 6.75 -3.98
C VAL A 208 -3.35 6.28 -5.39
N ALA A 209 -4.46 5.57 -5.55
CA ALA A 209 -5.18 5.40 -6.81
C ALA A 209 -6.63 5.84 -6.59
N GLN A 210 -6.99 7.04 -7.05
CA GLN A 210 -8.32 7.62 -6.79
C GLN A 210 -9.46 6.81 -7.41
N GLN A 211 -9.15 6.04 -8.46
CA GLN A 211 -10.08 5.16 -9.15
C GLN A 211 -10.17 3.75 -8.54
N ASP A 212 -9.33 3.40 -7.55
CA ASP A 212 -9.43 2.11 -6.86
C ASP A 212 -10.60 2.20 -5.85
N PRO A 213 -11.73 1.50 -6.07
CA PRO A 213 -12.89 1.60 -5.19
C PRO A 213 -12.68 0.90 -3.86
N ASP A 214 -11.67 0.03 -3.78
CA ASP A 214 -11.44 -0.86 -2.66
C ASP A 214 -10.36 -0.33 -1.71
N ASP A 215 -9.34 0.31 -2.27
CA ASP A 215 -8.16 0.71 -1.52
C ASP A 215 -7.54 1.97 -2.13
N VAL A 216 -8.20 3.10 -1.88
CA VAL A 216 -7.83 4.41 -2.44
C VAL A 216 -6.44 4.82 -1.98
N VAL A 217 -6.09 4.55 -0.71
CA VAL A 217 -4.83 4.96 -0.07
C VAL A 217 -4.16 3.76 0.56
N VAL A 218 -2.94 3.45 0.12
CA VAL A 218 -2.14 2.38 0.70
C VAL A 218 -0.86 2.90 1.30
N SER A 219 -0.54 2.38 2.48
CA SER A 219 0.69 2.65 3.19
C SER A 219 1.70 1.55 2.84
N LEU A 220 2.82 1.94 2.26
CA LEU A 220 3.88 1.00 1.88
C LEU A 220 5.06 1.20 2.83
N CYS A 221 5.61 0.10 3.35
CA CYS A 221 6.93 0.11 3.95
C CYS A 221 7.98 0.14 2.84
N VAL A 222 8.64 1.28 2.68
CA VAL A 222 9.66 1.53 1.68
C VAL A 222 11.05 1.41 2.31
N PHE A 223 11.94 0.68 1.65
CA PHE A 223 13.28 0.39 2.14
C PHE A 223 14.37 1.23 1.45
N PRO A 224 15.57 1.36 2.04
CA PRO A 224 16.67 2.13 1.46
C PRO A 224 17.15 1.67 0.08
N ASP A 225 16.91 0.42 -0.32
CA ASP A 225 17.21 -0.10 -1.66
C ASP A 225 16.12 0.25 -2.70
N GLY A 226 15.09 1.00 -2.29
CA GLY A 226 13.95 1.40 -3.13
C GLY A 226 12.86 0.34 -3.27
N SER A 227 13.06 -0.86 -2.73
CA SER A 227 12.02 -1.89 -2.66
C SER A 227 10.92 -1.52 -1.66
N PHE A 228 9.71 -2.03 -1.86
CA PHE A 228 8.60 -1.73 -0.97
C PHE A 228 7.52 -2.82 -0.96
N ILE A 229 6.80 -2.88 0.16
CA ILE A 229 5.70 -3.81 0.39
C ILE A 229 4.69 -3.17 1.35
N ASP A 230 3.42 -3.54 1.26
CA ASP A 230 2.35 -3.09 2.17
C ASP A 230 2.74 -3.29 3.64
N GLU A 231 2.72 -2.21 4.42
CA GLU A 231 3.13 -2.22 5.82
C GLU A 231 2.21 -3.10 6.68
N TRP A 232 0.91 -3.14 6.35
CA TRP A 232 -0.03 -3.97 7.07
C TRP A 232 0.11 -5.43 6.69
N GLY A 233 0.38 -5.72 5.42
CA GLY A 233 0.79 -7.05 4.97
C GLY A 233 1.95 -7.60 5.79
N LEU A 234 3.00 -6.80 6.00
CA LEU A 234 4.14 -7.18 6.86
C LEU A 234 3.76 -7.35 8.33
N ALA A 235 2.99 -6.41 8.89
CA ALA A 235 2.60 -6.44 10.30
C ALA A 235 1.77 -7.69 10.64
N TYR A 236 0.75 -8.01 9.84
CA TYR A 236 -0.04 -9.22 9.99
C TYR A 236 0.80 -10.48 9.78
N HIS A 237 1.67 -10.47 8.76
CA HIS A 237 2.53 -11.60 8.48
C HIS A 237 3.49 -11.90 9.65
N SER A 238 3.96 -10.88 10.40
CA SER A 238 4.80 -11.10 11.59
C SER A 238 4.13 -12.00 12.65
N ALA A 239 2.79 -11.96 12.74
CA ALA A 239 1.99 -12.79 13.64
C ALA A 239 1.50 -14.11 12.99
N GLY A 240 1.90 -14.37 11.75
CA GLY A 240 1.49 -15.55 10.99
C GLY A 240 0.19 -15.40 10.20
N GLU A 241 -0.39 -14.21 10.17
CA GLU A 241 -1.60 -13.93 9.40
C GLU A 241 -1.23 -13.41 8.00
N VAL A 242 -1.71 -14.09 6.96
CA VAL A 242 -1.48 -13.69 5.57
C VAL A 242 -2.62 -12.78 5.12
N ARG A 243 -2.27 -11.62 4.55
CA ARG A 243 -3.20 -10.75 3.82
C ARG A 243 -3.03 -10.95 2.32
N GLY A 244 -4.12 -11.10 1.58
CA GLY A 244 -4.06 -11.35 0.15
C GLY A 244 -3.47 -12.72 -0.18
N GLN A 245 -2.32 -12.75 -0.87
CA GLN A 245 -1.60 -13.96 -1.22
C GLN A 245 -0.37 -14.11 -0.32
N ASP A 246 -0.03 -15.34 0.07
CA ASP A 246 1.24 -15.65 0.71
C ASP A 246 2.39 -15.38 -0.29
N LEU A 247 3.20 -14.35 -0.01
CA LEU A 247 4.27 -13.96 -0.94
C LEU A 247 5.41 -14.98 -0.97
N THR A 248 5.54 -15.86 0.02
CA THR A 248 6.56 -16.92 0.00
C THR A 248 6.36 -17.90 -1.15
N THR A 249 5.13 -18.01 -1.69
CA THR A 249 4.81 -18.91 -2.79
C THR A 249 4.95 -18.26 -4.17
N VAL A 250 5.09 -16.93 -4.25
CA VAL A 250 5.09 -16.16 -5.51
C VAL A 250 6.32 -15.28 -5.71
N MET A 251 7.12 -15.01 -4.67
CA MET A 251 8.41 -14.36 -4.86
C MET A 251 9.39 -15.30 -5.56
N ARG A 252 10.12 -14.78 -6.55
CA ARG A 252 11.15 -15.55 -7.25
C ARG A 252 12.39 -15.81 -6.41
N TYR A 253 12.77 -14.87 -5.55
CA TYR A 253 13.83 -15.08 -4.59
C TYR A 253 13.37 -16.08 -3.53
N GLN A 254 13.93 -17.28 -3.58
CA GLN A 254 13.70 -18.33 -2.59
C GLN A 254 15.04 -18.73 -1.97
N PRO A 255 15.31 -18.34 -0.71
CA PRO A 255 16.56 -18.70 -0.05
C PRO A 255 16.61 -20.22 0.19
N SER A 256 17.74 -20.84 -0.12
CA SER A 256 17.99 -22.26 0.13
C SER A 256 18.54 -22.56 1.53
N GLY A 257 18.74 -21.53 2.36
CA GLY A 257 19.31 -21.62 3.69
C GLY A 257 18.80 -20.51 4.61
N SER A 258 19.51 -20.26 5.72
CA SER A 258 19.17 -19.19 6.65
C SER A 258 19.22 -17.83 5.95
N LEU A 259 18.22 -17.00 6.22
CA LEU A 259 18.20 -15.62 5.74
C LEU A 259 19.38 -14.82 6.32
N PRO A 260 19.93 -13.86 5.56
CA PRO A 260 20.92 -12.93 6.08
C PRO A 260 20.32 -12.11 7.24
N PRO A 261 21.08 -11.82 8.32
CA PRO A 261 20.59 -11.07 9.48
C PRO A 261 20.57 -9.57 9.17
N VAL A 262 19.66 -9.16 8.28
CA VAL A 262 19.57 -7.78 7.79
C VAL A 262 18.79 -6.89 8.75
N PHE A 263 17.77 -7.45 9.41
CA PHE A 263 16.99 -6.75 10.41
C PHE A 263 17.49 -7.11 11.81
N PRO A 264 17.51 -6.14 12.75
CA PRO A 264 17.87 -6.44 14.11
C PRO A 264 16.96 -7.56 14.63
N SER A 265 17.56 -8.56 15.28
CA SER A 265 16.82 -9.54 16.05
C SER A 265 16.24 -8.78 17.25
N GLY A 266 15.02 -8.25 17.09
CA GLY A 266 14.30 -7.63 18.20
C GLY A 266 14.33 -8.60 19.38
N SER A 267 14.82 -8.11 20.52
CA SER A 267 14.93 -8.84 21.79
C SER A 267 13.69 -9.71 21.99
N ALA A 268 13.89 -11.03 22.09
CA ALA A 268 12.80 -11.96 22.37
C ALA A 268 11.94 -11.40 23.50
N GLN A 269 10.63 -11.31 23.24
CA GLN A 269 9.63 -10.90 24.22
C GLN A 269 9.84 -11.75 25.49
N PRO A 270 10.03 -11.17 26.68
CA PRO A 270 10.16 -11.97 27.90
C PRO A 270 8.84 -12.70 28.09
N THR A 271 8.88 -14.03 27.98
CA THR A 271 7.78 -14.90 28.39
C THR A 271 7.56 -14.67 29.88
N SER A 272 6.42 -14.08 30.24
CA SER A 272 5.92 -14.08 31.61
C SER A 272 5.20 -15.38 31.90
#